data_AF-A0A1B8PVG0-F1
#
_entry.id   AF-A0A1B8PVG0-F1
#
_cell.length_a   1.000
_cell.length_b   1.000
_cell.length_c   1.000
_cell.angle_alpha   90.00
_cell.angle_beta   90.00
_cell.angle_gamma   90.00
#
_symmetry.space_group_name_H-M   'P 1'
#
loop_
_entity.id
_entity.type
_entity.pdbx_description
1 polymer ?
#
loop_
_entity_poly.entity_id
_entity_poly.type
_entity_poly.pdbx_seq_one_letter_code
_entity_poly.pdbx_strand_id
1 'polypeptide(L)'
;MTKDTDNQTGQISSGLYLGFFGLLLGGAYFVIRPFFDWNEGYFAVAETMIGCTFIIAMCVAGNASVIYTYIQAKNKGVSLDIRFVIIALAVFFGTLFMGQFVVKPLYYAIFEKKATTTTNEYYLKRFEQQKRAGVYDYYLYFDDKKCVKINPKTYHTLKIKDNATLTLTYQEKAEILYQLTIHDKAP
;
A
#
# COMPACT_ATOMS: atom_id res chain seq x y z
N MET A 1 -34.02 17.78 -42.55
CA MET A 1 -32.96 16.83 -42.18
C MET A 1 -32.67 17.07 -40.71
N THR A 2 -33.07 16.10 -39.90
CA THR A 2 -33.16 16.14 -38.43
C THR A 2 -31.79 16.41 -37.81
N LYS A 3 -31.73 17.43 -36.94
CA LYS A 3 -30.64 17.60 -35.97
C LYS A 3 -30.65 16.37 -35.08
N ASP A 4 -29.60 15.55 -35.15
CA ASP A 4 -29.26 14.61 -34.10
C ASP A 4 -29.13 15.39 -32.80
N THR A 5 -30.19 15.34 -32.01
CA THR A 5 -30.27 15.94 -30.67
C THR A 5 -30.13 14.87 -29.60
N ASP A 6 -29.78 13.65 -29.99
CA ASP A 6 -29.51 12.55 -29.08
C ASP A 6 -28.01 12.49 -28.78
N ASN A 7 -27.72 12.38 -27.49
CA ASN A 7 -26.47 11.91 -26.90
C ASN A 7 -25.47 12.93 -26.30
N GLN A 8 -25.90 14.11 -25.84
CA GLN A 8 -25.03 14.98 -25.00
C GLN A 8 -25.33 14.94 -23.50
N THR A 9 -26.36 14.22 -23.08
CA THR A 9 -26.74 14.08 -21.68
C THR A 9 -26.24 12.74 -21.15
N GLY A 10 -25.08 12.75 -20.47
CA GLY A 10 -24.69 11.62 -19.62
C GLY A 10 -23.35 10.93 -19.90
N GLN A 11 -22.50 11.43 -20.81
CA GLN A 11 -21.13 10.90 -20.90
C GLN A 11 -20.27 11.43 -19.76
N ILE A 12 -20.32 10.71 -18.62
CA ILE A 12 -19.25 10.73 -17.63
C ILE A 12 -17.92 10.49 -18.39
N SER A 13 -16.95 11.40 -18.23
CA SER A 13 -15.73 11.35 -19.04
C SER A 13 -14.97 10.03 -18.83
N SER A 14 -14.37 9.49 -19.88
CA SER A 14 -13.53 8.29 -19.81
C SER A 14 -12.42 8.41 -18.76
N GLY A 15 -11.92 9.62 -18.50
CA GLY A 15 -10.98 9.91 -17.43
C GLY A 15 -11.54 9.68 -16.02
N LEU A 16 -12.83 9.93 -15.80
CA LEU A 16 -13.48 9.69 -14.50
C LEU A 16 -13.67 8.19 -14.27
N TYR A 17 -14.02 7.44 -15.32
CA TYR A 17 -14.04 5.98 -15.28
C TYR A 17 -12.66 5.41 -15.03
N LEU A 18 -11.62 5.88 -15.71
CA LEU A 18 -10.23 5.48 -15.44
C LEU A 18 -9.84 5.73 -13.98
N GLY A 19 -10.12 6.93 -13.45
CA GLY A 19 -9.89 7.26 -12.03
C GLY A 19 -10.59 6.30 -11.07
N PHE A 20 -11.88 6.03 -11.30
CA PHE A 20 -12.67 5.10 -10.49
C PHE A 20 -12.20 3.64 -10.62
N PHE A 21 -11.93 3.16 -11.84
CA PHE A 21 -11.44 1.80 -12.09
C PHE A 21 -10.05 1.58 -11.51
N GLY A 22 -9.13 2.54 -11.59
CA GLY A 22 -7.82 2.37 -10.97
C GLY A 22 -7.86 2.49 -9.44
N LEU A 23 -8.81 3.23 -8.86
CA LEU A 23 -9.08 3.15 -7.41
C LEU A 23 -9.59 1.75 -7.02
N LEU A 24 -10.45 1.13 -7.83
CA LEU A 24 -10.89 -0.25 -7.63
C LEU A 24 -9.75 -1.26 -7.77
N LEU A 25 -8.90 -1.12 -8.79
CA LEU A 25 -7.72 -1.98 -8.98
C LEU A 25 -6.71 -1.82 -7.83
N GLY A 26 -6.50 -0.58 -7.35
CA GLY A 26 -5.68 -0.31 -6.16
C GLY A 26 -6.27 -0.98 -4.91
N GLY A 27 -7.60 -0.92 -4.74
CA GLY A 27 -8.31 -1.65 -3.70
C GLY A 27 -8.13 -3.18 -3.82
N ALA A 28 -8.28 -3.74 -5.02
CA ALA A 28 -8.11 -5.17 -5.29
C ALA A 28 -6.68 -5.64 -5.00
N TYR A 29 -5.67 -4.83 -5.32
CA TYR A 29 -4.28 -5.10 -4.96
C TYR A 29 -4.10 -5.29 -3.44
N PHE A 30 -4.70 -4.43 -2.60
CA PHE A 30 -4.66 -4.62 -1.15
C PHE A 30 -5.40 -5.88 -0.65
N VAL A 31 -6.39 -6.36 -1.41
CA VAL A 31 -7.10 -7.61 -1.09
C VAL A 31 -6.22 -8.83 -1.37
N ILE A 32 -5.43 -8.81 -2.45
CA ILE A 32 -4.58 -9.94 -2.85
C ILE A 32 -3.17 -9.90 -2.23
N ARG A 33 -2.68 -8.73 -1.82
CA ARG A 33 -1.37 -8.54 -1.20
C ARG A 33 -1.06 -9.54 -0.07
N PRO A 34 -2.01 -9.87 0.84
CA PRO A 34 -1.74 -10.82 1.93
C PRO A 34 -1.44 -12.27 1.49
N PHE A 35 -1.63 -12.63 0.21
CA PHE A 35 -1.28 -13.95 -0.31
C PHE A 35 0.18 -14.06 -0.77
N PHE A 36 0.94 -12.95 -0.75
CA PHE A 36 2.33 -12.93 -1.17
C PHE A 36 3.27 -12.80 0.03
N ASP A 37 4.35 -13.60 0.03
CA ASP A 37 5.43 -13.54 1.02
C ASP A 37 6.42 -12.39 0.71
N TRP A 38 5.89 -11.19 0.51
CA TRP A 38 6.66 -10.00 0.10
C TRP A 38 6.93 -9.05 1.26
N ASN A 39 7.16 -9.58 2.47
CA ASN A 39 7.44 -8.75 3.64
C ASN A 39 8.95 -8.57 3.92
N GLU A 40 9.80 -9.22 3.13
CA GLU A 40 11.26 -9.22 3.33
C GLU A 40 12.02 -8.82 2.05
N GLY A 41 13.23 -8.33 2.26
CA GLY A 41 14.19 -8.03 1.20
C GLY A 41 13.84 -6.81 0.35
N TYR A 42 14.56 -6.67 -0.76
CA TYR A 42 14.33 -5.61 -1.73
C TYR A 42 12.97 -5.72 -2.41
N PHE A 43 12.36 -6.90 -2.43
CA PHE A 43 11.02 -7.10 -2.97
C PHE A 43 9.94 -6.36 -2.16
N ALA A 44 10.01 -6.38 -0.83
CA ALA A 44 9.08 -5.63 0.02
C ALA A 44 9.11 -4.12 -0.25
N VAL A 45 10.32 -3.59 -0.48
CA VAL A 45 10.54 -2.17 -0.81
C VAL A 45 9.97 -1.86 -2.19
N ALA A 46 10.34 -2.65 -3.21
CA ALA A 46 9.89 -2.45 -4.58
C ALA A 46 8.37 -2.53 -4.69
N GLU A 47 7.76 -3.50 -4.03
CA GLU A 47 6.32 -3.67 -3.98
C GLU A 47 5.62 -2.48 -3.31
N THR A 48 6.10 -2.05 -2.14
CA THR A 48 5.59 -0.86 -1.46
C THR A 48 5.70 0.37 -2.37
N MET A 49 6.83 0.56 -3.04
CA MET A 49 7.03 1.68 -3.97
C MET A 49 6.07 1.63 -5.15
N ILE A 50 5.93 0.47 -5.82
CA ILE A 50 5.05 0.31 -6.98
C ILE A 50 3.58 0.52 -6.57
N GLY A 51 3.13 -0.16 -5.52
CA GLY A 51 1.76 -0.04 -5.02
C GLY A 51 1.42 1.39 -4.61
N CYS A 52 2.30 2.04 -3.86
CA CYS A 52 2.10 3.43 -3.43
C CYS A 52 2.08 4.41 -4.62
N THR A 53 3.02 4.27 -5.56
CA THR A 53 3.11 5.13 -6.74
C THR A 53 1.88 4.98 -7.63
N PHE A 54 1.40 3.75 -7.81
CA PHE A 54 0.17 3.48 -8.56
C PHE A 54 -1.04 4.19 -7.93
N ILE A 55 -1.22 4.09 -6.61
CA ILE A 55 -2.35 4.74 -5.92
C ILE A 55 -2.26 6.27 -6.02
N ILE A 56 -1.06 6.84 -5.88
CA ILE A 56 -0.83 8.28 -6.07
C ILE A 56 -1.22 8.69 -7.48
N ALA A 57 -0.76 7.96 -8.50
CA ALA A 57 -1.09 8.25 -9.90
C ALA A 57 -2.62 8.21 -10.13
N MET A 58 -3.31 7.23 -9.56
CA MET A 58 -4.77 7.13 -9.67
C MET A 58 -5.51 8.27 -8.97
N CYS A 59 -5.03 8.69 -7.79
CA CYS A 59 -5.57 9.84 -7.08
C CYS A 59 -5.40 11.12 -7.91
N VAL A 60 -4.21 11.36 -8.47
CA VAL A 60 -3.93 12.53 -9.31
C VAL A 60 -4.80 12.51 -10.56
N ALA A 61 -4.87 11.38 -11.27
CA ALA A 61 -5.68 11.24 -12.47
C ALA A 61 -7.19 11.45 -12.19
N GLY A 62 -7.69 10.89 -11.08
CA GLY A 62 -9.07 11.06 -10.65
C GLY A 62 -9.42 12.52 -10.38
N ASN A 63 -8.60 13.22 -9.58
CA ASN A 63 -8.82 14.64 -9.28
C ASN A 63 -8.69 15.52 -10.54
N ALA A 64 -7.69 15.27 -11.39
CA ALA A 64 -7.52 16.00 -12.64
C ALA A 64 -8.74 15.84 -13.56
N SER A 65 -9.32 14.63 -13.64
CA SER A 65 -10.52 14.36 -14.42
C SER A 65 -11.76 15.11 -13.90
N VAL A 66 -11.94 15.18 -12.58
CA VAL A 66 -13.02 15.97 -11.95
C VAL A 66 -12.88 17.45 -12.32
N ILE A 67 -11.67 18.03 -12.17
CA ILE A 67 -11.40 19.43 -12.49
C ILE A 67 -11.64 19.70 -13.98
N TYR A 68 -11.13 18.85 -14.86
CA TYR A 68 -11.28 18.97 -16.30
C TYR A 68 -12.77 18.96 -16.71
N THR A 69 -13.54 18.02 -16.17
CA THR A 69 -14.97 17.89 -16.46
C THR A 69 -15.74 19.12 -15.99
N TYR A 70 -15.38 19.66 -14.81
CA TYR A 70 -15.97 20.89 -14.29
C TYR A 70 -15.71 22.10 -15.21
N ILE A 71 -14.46 22.30 -15.65
CA ILE A 71 -14.09 23.40 -16.56
C ILE A 71 -14.85 23.28 -17.89
N GLN A 72 -14.92 22.07 -18.45
CA GLN A 72 -15.62 21.85 -19.71
C GLN A 72 -17.12 22.14 -19.62
N ALA A 73 -17.79 21.71 -18.54
CA ALA A 73 -19.20 22.00 -18.33
C ALA A 73 -19.44 23.52 -18.18
N LYS A 74 -18.60 24.21 -17.40
CA LYS A 74 -18.65 25.67 -17.23
C LYS A 74 -18.49 26.40 -18.57
N ASN A 75 -17.50 26.01 -19.38
CA ASN A 75 -17.25 26.64 -20.68
C ASN A 75 -18.40 26.44 -21.67
N LYS A 76 -19.14 25.34 -21.55
CA LYS A 76 -20.32 25.04 -22.37
C LYS A 76 -21.62 25.63 -21.82
N GLY A 77 -21.58 26.32 -20.68
CA GLY A 77 -22.78 26.83 -20.00
C GLY A 77 -23.71 25.73 -19.48
N VAL A 78 -23.20 24.51 -19.32
CA VAL A 78 -23.96 23.34 -18.87
C VAL A 78 -23.84 23.23 -17.35
N SER A 79 -24.97 23.04 -16.67
CA SER A 79 -25.01 22.74 -15.25
C SER A 79 -24.65 21.27 -15.00
N LEU A 80 -23.81 21.04 -14.00
CA LEU A 80 -23.46 19.69 -13.56
C LEU A 80 -24.54 19.19 -12.60
N ASP A 81 -24.92 17.92 -12.74
CA ASP A 81 -25.95 17.32 -11.90
C ASP A 81 -25.42 16.92 -10.51
N ILE A 82 -26.34 16.56 -9.63
CA ILE A 82 -26.01 16.12 -8.27
C ILE A 82 -25.13 14.85 -8.26
N ARG A 83 -25.25 14.00 -9.30
CA ARG A 83 -24.47 12.76 -9.40
C ARG A 83 -22.98 13.07 -9.61
N PHE A 84 -22.66 14.06 -10.45
CA PHE A 84 -21.31 14.55 -10.61
C PHE A 84 -20.73 15.07 -9.28
N VAL A 85 -21.50 15.87 -8.54
CA VAL A 85 -21.06 16.42 -7.25
C VAL A 85 -20.74 15.30 -6.25
N ILE A 86 -21.59 14.27 -6.16
CA ILE A 86 -21.36 13.11 -5.29
C ILE A 86 -20.06 12.38 -5.69
N ILE A 87 -19.85 12.12 -6.98
CA ILE A 87 -18.64 11.43 -7.46
C ILE A 87 -17.39 12.28 -7.21
N ALA A 88 -17.45 13.59 -7.47
CA ALA A 88 -16.34 14.51 -7.21
C ALA A 88 -15.92 14.51 -5.73
N LEU A 89 -16.90 14.55 -4.82
CA LEU A 89 -16.63 14.44 -3.38
C LEU A 89 -16.04 13.08 -3.01
N ALA A 90 -16.56 11.99 -3.57
CA ALA A 90 -16.02 10.64 -3.33
C ALA A 90 -14.55 10.51 -3.78
N VAL A 91 -14.19 11.08 -4.93
CA VAL A 91 -12.81 11.11 -5.43
C VAL A 91 -11.91 11.95 -4.52
N PHE A 92 -12.38 13.13 -4.10
CA PHE A 92 -11.60 14.03 -3.25
C PHE A 92 -11.34 13.44 -1.85
N PHE A 93 -12.40 13.01 -1.16
CA PHE A 93 -12.27 12.38 0.15
C PHE A 93 -11.57 11.03 0.09
N GLY A 94 -11.81 10.24 -0.98
CA GLY A 94 -11.08 8.99 -1.23
C GLY A 94 -9.58 9.23 -1.36
N THR A 95 -9.17 10.29 -2.06
CA THR A 95 -7.76 10.69 -2.20
C THR A 95 -7.15 11.08 -0.86
N LEU A 96 -7.84 11.92 -0.08
CA LEU A 96 -7.37 12.32 1.25
C LEU A 96 -7.22 11.13 2.20
N PHE A 97 -8.18 10.21 2.17
CA PHE A 97 -8.12 8.98 2.95
C PHE A 97 -6.95 8.09 2.52
N MET A 98 -6.78 7.86 1.22
CA MET A 98 -5.68 7.03 0.70
C MET A 98 -4.31 7.63 0.99
N GLY A 99 -4.16 8.95 0.97
CA GLY A 99 -2.89 9.63 1.29
C GLY A 99 -2.30 9.20 2.64
N GLN A 100 -3.15 8.94 3.64
CA GLN A 100 -2.75 8.50 4.98
C GLN A 100 -2.06 7.15 4.97
N PHE A 101 -2.50 6.24 4.10
CA PHE A 101 -2.00 4.87 4.01
C PHE A 101 -0.84 4.72 3.05
N VAL A 102 -0.62 5.69 2.17
CA VAL A 102 0.36 5.61 1.08
C VAL A 102 1.62 6.41 1.38
N VAL A 103 1.49 7.61 1.95
CA VAL A 103 2.63 8.53 2.14
C VAL A 103 3.63 7.99 3.15
N LYS A 104 3.14 7.52 4.32
CA LYS A 104 4.01 7.05 5.41
C LYS A 104 4.81 5.79 5.02
N PRO A 105 4.20 4.72 4.49
CA PRO A 105 4.95 3.54 4.04
C PRO A 105 5.94 3.86 2.92
N LEU A 106 5.54 4.67 1.93
CA LEU A 106 6.42 5.08 0.83
C LEU A 106 7.64 5.86 1.34
N TYR A 107 7.42 6.80 2.26
CA TYR A 107 8.49 7.60 2.84
C TYR A 107 9.54 6.73 3.55
N TYR A 108 9.11 5.81 4.42
CA TYR A 108 10.06 4.97 5.15
C TYR A 108 10.74 3.95 4.23
N ALA A 109 10.03 3.36 3.27
CA ALA A 109 10.63 2.43 2.31
C ALA A 109 11.79 3.07 1.51
N ILE A 110 11.67 4.35 1.15
CA ILE A 110 12.68 5.05 0.33
C ILE A 110 13.79 5.69 1.19
N PHE A 111 13.41 6.39 2.27
CA PHE A 111 14.32 7.31 2.96
C PHE A 111 14.85 6.79 4.29
N GLU A 112 14.26 5.73 4.85
CA GLU A 112 14.79 5.18 6.09
C GLU A 112 16.15 4.52 5.85
N LYS A 113 17.14 4.85 6.68
CA LYS A 113 18.46 4.22 6.59
C LYS A 113 18.40 2.80 7.15
N LYS A 114 19.07 1.89 6.48
CA LYS A 114 19.26 0.52 6.97
C LYS A 114 20.12 0.54 8.23
N ALA A 115 19.71 -0.20 9.25
CA ALA A 115 20.48 -0.48 10.44
C ALA A 115 20.89 -1.95 10.44
N THR A 116 22.06 -2.25 10.98
CA THR A 116 22.53 -3.62 11.20
C THR A 116 22.77 -3.84 12.68
N THR A 117 22.23 -4.91 13.25
CA THR A 117 22.44 -5.31 14.65
C THR A 117 22.74 -6.80 14.74
N THR A 118 23.48 -7.19 15.76
CA THR A 118 23.67 -8.60 16.12
C THR A 118 23.11 -8.81 17.52
N THR A 119 22.20 -9.75 17.66
CA THR A 119 21.45 -9.96 18.89
C THR A 119 21.21 -11.45 19.13
N ASN A 120 21.29 -11.84 20.39
CA ASN A 120 20.89 -13.15 20.91
C ASN A 120 19.55 -13.08 21.66
N GLU A 121 19.02 -11.87 21.87
CA GLU A 121 17.79 -11.62 22.59
C GLU A 121 16.70 -11.22 21.60
N TYR A 122 15.92 -12.22 21.19
CA TYR A 122 14.82 -12.02 20.28
C TYR A 122 13.61 -12.88 20.68
N TYR A 123 12.43 -12.44 20.26
CA TYR A 123 11.22 -13.25 20.38
C TYR A 123 10.32 -13.04 19.17
N LEU A 124 9.48 -14.04 18.93
CA LEU A 124 8.60 -14.08 17.77
C LEU A 124 7.15 -13.86 18.19
N LYS A 125 6.44 -12.97 17.50
CA LYS A 125 4.98 -12.82 17.65
C LYS A 125 4.29 -13.01 16.32
N ARG A 126 3.06 -13.51 16.39
CA ARG A 126 2.13 -13.54 15.26
C ARG A 126 0.85 -12.84 15.69
N PHE A 127 0.31 -12.01 14.81
CA PHE A 127 -0.95 -11.30 15.04
C PHE A 127 -1.92 -11.65 13.93
N GLU A 128 -3.15 -11.99 14.28
CA GLU A 128 -4.19 -12.14 13.28
C GLU A 128 -4.55 -10.76 12.71
N GLN A 129 -4.64 -10.67 11.39
CA GLN A 129 -5.00 -9.42 10.74
C GLN A 129 -6.44 -9.05 11.09
N GLN A 130 -6.63 -7.87 11.70
CA GLN A 130 -7.97 -7.37 12.09
C GLN A 130 -8.97 -7.34 10.92
N LYS A 131 -8.48 -7.22 9.69
CA LYS A 131 -9.31 -7.12 8.48
C LYS A 131 -9.61 -8.47 7.82
N ARG A 132 -9.00 -9.57 8.29
CA ARG A 132 -9.11 -10.87 7.63
C ARG A 132 -8.85 -12.05 8.55
N ALA A 133 -9.91 -12.79 8.87
CA ALA A 133 -9.83 -14.01 9.67
C ALA A 133 -8.94 -15.07 9.00
N GLY A 134 -8.11 -15.74 9.79
CA GLY A 134 -7.22 -16.82 9.34
C GLY A 134 -5.94 -16.37 8.64
N VAL A 135 -5.69 -15.06 8.51
CA VAL A 135 -4.44 -14.51 7.96
C VAL A 135 -3.65 -13.85 9.09
N TYR A 136 -2.35 -14.16 9.16
CA TYR A 136 -1.48 -13.73 10.24
C TYR A 136 -0.32 -12.90 9.71
N ASP A 137 0.00 -11.81 10.41
CA ASP A 137 1.25 -11.09 10.27
C ASP A 137 2.27 -11.65 11.27
N TYR A 138 3.50 -11.86 10.82
CA TYR A 138 4.59 -12.43 11.61
C TYR A 138 5.65 -11.37 11.88
N TYR A 139 6.11 -11.32 13.12
CA TYR A 139 7.03 -10.30 13.60
C TYR A 139 8.19 -10.92 14.37
N LEU A 140 9.39 -10.39 14.11
CA LEU A 140 10.59 -10.60 14.89
C LEU A 140 10.85 -9.37 15.75
N TYR A 141 10.84 -9.56 17.07
CA TYR A 141 11.21 -8.53 18.04
C TYR A 141 12.61 -8.78 18.58
N PHE A 142 13.39 -7.72 18.76
CA PHE A 142 14.77 -7.78 19.22
C PHE A 142 15.18 -6.48 19.91
N ASP A 143 16.27 -6.52 20.68
CA ASP A 143 16.84 -5.37 21.40
C ASP A 143 15.77 -4.60 22.21
N ASP A 144 14.92 -5.35 22.93
CA ASP A 144 13.84 -4.92 23.84
C ASP A 144 12.74 -3.99 23.33
N LYS A 145 12.87 -3.37 22.15
CA LYS A 145 11.89 -2.41 21.61
C LYS A 145 11.75 -2.40 20.10
N LYS A 146 12.64 -3.09 19.37
CA LYS A 146 12.62 -3.07 17.91
C LYS A 146 11.85 -4.24 17.37
N CYS A 147 11.20 -4.03 16.24
CA CYS A 147 10.50 -5.10 15.54
C CYS A 147 10.59 -4.92 14.03
N VAL A 148 10.57 -6.04 13.32
CA VAL A 148 10.44 -6.09 11.88
C VAL A 148 9.39 -7.12 11.50
N LYS A 149 8.70 -6.87 10.40
CA LYS A 149 7.80 -7.85 9.80
C LYS A 149 8.64 -8.88 9.05
N ILE A 150 8.27 -10.14 9.19
CA ILE A 150 8.95 -11.27 8.57
C ILE A 150 7.96 -12.15 7.82
N ASN A 151 8.46 -12.95 6.91
CA ASN A 151 7.67 -13.93 6.17
C ASN A 151 7.35 -15.15 7.05
N PRO A 152 6.26 -15.89 6.77
CA PRO A 152 5.92 -17.11 7.50
C PRO A 152 7.06 -18.13 7.52
N LYS A 153 7.75 -18.29 6.38
CA LYS A 153 8.91 -19.19 6.26
C LYS A 153 10.04 -18.83 7.23
N THR A 154 10.37 -17.54 7.33
CA THR A 154 11.40 -17.04 8.24
C THR A 154 10.99 -17.24 9.70
N TYR A 155 9.73 -16.95 10.03
CA TYR A 155 9.17 -17.18 11.37
C TYR A 155 9.32 -18.65 11.80
N HIS A 156 8.91 -19.58 10.94
CA HIS A 156 9.02 -21.02 11.25
C HIS A 156 10.47 -21.48 11.39
N THR A 157 11.38 -20.94 10.59
CA THR A 157 12.82 -21.25 10.67
C THR A 157 13.42 -20.80 12.01
N LEU A 158 13.13 -19.57 12.43
CA LEU A 158 13.62 -19.02 13.70
C LEU A 158 13.00 -19.73 14.90
N LYS A 159 11.73 -20.14 14.81
CA LYS A 159 11.06 -20.91 15.87
C LYS A 159 11.71 -22.28 16.12
N ILE A 160 12.30 -22.90 15.09
CA ILE A 160 13.02 -24.18 15.23
C ILE A 160 14.42 -23.94 15.80
N LYS A 161 15.07 -22.83 15.43
CA LYS A 161 16.41 -22.43 15.88
C LYS A 161 16.37 -21.50 17.10
N ASP A 162 15.48 -21.81 18.03
CA ASP A 162 15.32 -21.11 19.32
C ASP A 162 16.69 -21.15 20.04
N ASN A 163 17.32 -19.99 20.28
CA ASN A 163 18.70 -19.78 20.78
C ASN A 163 19.85 -19.52 19.77
N ALA A 164 19.58 -19.28 18.49
CA ALA A 164 20.62 -18.82 17.56
C ALA A 164 20.99 -17.33 17.77
N THR A 165 22.23 -16.95 17.47
CA THR A 165 22.61 -15.53 17.38
C THR A 165 22.21 -15.01 16.00
N LEU A 166 21.52 -13.88 15.95
CA LEU A 166 21.00 -13.30 14.71
C LEU A 166 21.81 -12.05 14.33
N THR A 167 22.25 -11.96 13.07
CA THR A 167 22.67 -10.68 12.48
C THR A 167 21.58 -10.22 11.51
N LEU A 168 21.03 -9.05 11.79
CA LEU A 168 19.87 -8.48 11.12
C LEU A 168 20.28 -7.19 10.41
N THR A 169 19.92 -7.03 9.13
CA THR A 169 19.92 -5.74 8.45
C THR A 169 18.48 -5.35 8.15
N TYR A 170 18.02 -4.22 8.66
CA TYR A 170 16.61 -3.84 8.67
C TYR A 170 16.37 -2.34 8.52
N GLN A 171 15.12 -1.99 8.23
CA GLN A 171 14.53 -0.66 8.40
C GLN A 171 13.42 -0.78 9.46
N GLU A 172 13.53 -0.01 10.54
CA GLU A 172 12.67 -0.16 11.71
C GLU A 172 11.25 0.37 11.45
N LYS A 173 11.13 1.60 10.95
CA LYS A 173 9.86 2.28 10.71
C LYS A 173 9.14 1.77 9.46
N ALA A 174 9.87 1.26 8.49
CA ALA A 174 9.33 0.53 7.35
C ALA A 174 8.92 -0.91 7.74
N GLU A 175 9.40 -1.40 8.89
CA GLU A 175 9.21 -2.77 9.38
C GLU A 175 9.76 -3.83 8.39
N ILE A 176 10.83 -3.51 7.64
CA ILE A 176 11.39 -4.39 6.59
C ILE A 176 12.68 -5.05 7.08
N LEU A 177 12.73 -6.38 6.99
CA LEU A 177 13.95 -7.17 7.14
C LEU A 177 14.62 -7.36 5.76
N TYR A 178 15.85 -6.86 5.57
CA TYR A 178 16.60 -7.02 4.32
C TYR A 178 17.44 -8.29 4.28
N GLN A 179 18.10 -8.57 5.40
CA GLN A 179 19.01 -9.69 5.51
C GLN A 179 18.96 -10.23 6.93
N LEU A 180 18.93 -11.56 7.01
CA LEU A 180 19.00 -12.31 8.25
C LEU A 180 20.07 -13.38 8.08
N THR A 181 21.10 -13.31 8.91
CA THR A 181 22.08 -14.38 9.07
C THR A 181 21.86 -15.02 10.42
N ILE A 182 21.63 -16.34 10.41
CA ILE A 182 21.46 -17.14 11.61
C ILE A 182 22.79 -17.82 11.90
N HIS A 183 23.41 -17.45 13.00
CA HIS A 183 24.63 -18.09 13.49
C HIS A 183 24.23 -19.19 14.46
N ASP A 184 24.43 -20.43 14.04
CA ASP A 184 24.27 -21.56 14.93
C ASP A 184 25.34 -21.46 16.04
N LYS A 185 24.95 -21.77 17.28
CA LYS A 185 25.91 -21.82 18.39
C LYS A 185 27.00 -22.84 18.02
N ALA A 186 28.27 -22.44 18.09
CA ALA A 186 29.36 -23.39 17.97
C ALA A 186 29.16 -24.49 19.04
N PRO A 187 29.40 -25.77 18.69
CA PRO A 187 29.19 -26.91 19.59
C PRO A 187 29.98 -26.79 20.89
#